data_AF-A0A2E2XDZ2-F1
#
_entry.id   AF-A0A2E2XDZ2-F1
#
_cell.length_a   1.000
_cell.length_b   1.000
_cell.length_c   1.000
_cell.angle_alpha   90.00
_cell.angle_beta   90.00
_cell.angle_gamma   90.00
#
_symmetry.space_group_name_H-M   'P 1'
#
loop_
_entity.id
_entity.type
_entity.pdbx_description
1 polymer ?
#
loop_
_entity_poly.entity_id
_entity_poly.type
_entity_poly.pdbx_seq_one_letter_code
_entity_poly.pdbx_strand_id
1 'polypeptide(L)'
;MAKSAWRSKLVAGEILLFSVAVLSSAFEKPWGNYLLEDFVETVAPEPVSWWPATQGWWLVLLLVLVAVATRVYGFYQEYKANVYRRQALAWLNHQVSQDIEVGVLQIPALLKRVALEAFDREEVAELSGVTWEKWLDEQCDQTDFSGEYTAMLARVAYQKDAPLSQTECRQLIAQTRLWIVQHRRPHD
;
A
#
# COMPACT_ATOMS: atom_id res chain seq x y z
N MET A 1 63.84 -80.83 -23.61
CA MET A 1 63.54 -82.27 -23.69
C MET A 1 62.42 -82.47 -24.70
N ALA A 2 62.68 -83.30 -25.73
CA ALA A 2 61.74 -84.07 -26.57
C ALA A 2 60.63 -83.33 -27.37
N LYS A 3 60.29 -83.68 -28.60
CA LYS A 3 60.79 -84.66 -29.58
C LYS A 3 60.12 -84.32 -30.94
N SER A 4 60.92 -84.46 -31.99
CA SER A 4 60.60 -84.95 -33.34
C SER A 4 59.51 -84.27 -34.19
N ALA A 5 60.03 -83.62 -35.24
CA ALA A 5 59.51 -83.57 -36.61
C ALA A 5 59.26 -84.98 -37.21
N TRP A 6 59.00 -85.05 -38.52
CA TRP A 6 58.70 -86.22 -39.39
C TRP A 6 57.20 -86.51 -39.58
N ARG A 7 56.59 -86.65 -40.77
CA ARG A 7 56.96 -86.35 -42.17
C ARG A 7 55.73 -86.68 -43.06
N SER A 8 55.55 -85.88 -44.11
CA SER A 8 55.20 -86.28 -45.48
C SER A 8 53.74 -86.45 -45.94
N LYS A 9 53.61 -86.07 -47.23
CA LYS A 9 52.54 -86.28 -48.23
C LYS A 9 51.50 -85.15 -48.26
N LEU A 10 51.19 -84.48 -49.36
CA LEU A 10 51.32 -84.79 -50.79
C LEU A 10 51.44 -83.50 -51.61
N VAL A 11 52.11 -83.63 -52.75
CA VAL A 11 52.17 -82.66 -53.86
C VAL A 11 50.92 -82.83 -54.74
N ALA A 12 50.55 -81.73 -55.42
CA ALA A 12 49.67 -81.59 -56.58
C ALA A 12 48.16 -81.40 -56.31
N GLY A 13 47.67 -80.22 -56.73
CA GLY A 13 46.25 -79.89 -56.79
C GLY A 13 46.06 -78.38 -56.85
N GLU A 14 46.32 -77.76 -58.01
CA GLU A 14 45.85 -76.42 -58.35
C GLU A 14 44.32 -76.31 -58.20
N ILE A 15 43.84 -75.07 -58.30
CA ILE A 15 42.51 -74.66 -58.79
C ILE A 15 41.55 -74.13 -57.70
N LEU A 16 41.59 -72.79 -57.62
CA LEU A 16 40.48 -71.84 -57.45
C LEU A 16 40.08 -71.37 -56.04
N LEU A 17 40.65 -70.21 -55.72
CA LEU A 17 40.03 -69.12 -54.97
C LEU A 17 38.61 -68.86 -55.48
N PHE A 18 37.59 -69.30 -54.74
CA PHE A 18 36.26 -68.70 -54.80
C PHE A 18 36.13 -67.76 -53.60
N SER A 19 36.52 -66.51 -53.84
CA SER A 19 36.15 -65.37 -53.01
C SER A 19 34.62 -65.32 -52.98
N VAL A 20 34.02 -65.47 -51.81
CA VAL A 20 32.60 -65.16 -51.61
C VAL A 20 32.47 -63.66 -51.81
N ALA A 21 32.02 -63.27 -53.00
CA ALA A 21 31.64 -61.91 -53.29
C ALA A 21 30.52 -61.53 -52.32
N VAL A 22 30.85 -60.73 -51.32
CA VAL A 22 29.87 -59.89 -50.63
C VAL A 22 29.21 -59.08 -51.73
N LEU A 23 27.93 -59.36 -52.01
CA LEU A 23 27.08 -58.47 -52.79
C LEU A 23 26.93 -57.19 -51.98
N SER A 24 27.95 -56.33 -52.06
CA SER A 24 27.87 -54.93 -51.67
C SER A 24 26.70 -54.37 -52.46
N SER A 25 25.65 -53.98 -51.75
CA SER A 25 24.50 -53.30 -52.35
C SER A 25 25.05 -52.15 -53.20
N ALA A 26 24.81 -52.17 -54.51
CA ALA A 26 25.32 -51.14 -55.43
C ALA A 26 24.70 -49.75 -55.20
N PHE A 27 23.82 -49.62 -54.21
CA PHE A 27 23.08 -48.42 -53.87
C PHE A 27 23.17 -48.13 -52.38
N GLU A 28 24.37 -47.86 -51.85
CA GLU A 28 24.49 -47.39 -50.47
C GLU A 28 23.80 -46.03 -50.26
N LYS A 29 23.65 -45.20 -51.31
CA LYS A 29 22.72 -44.04 -51.35
C LYS A 29 22.19 -43.80 -52.78
N PRO A 30 20.92 -44.07 -53.09
CA PRO A 30 20.46 -44.00 -54.47
C PRO A 30 20.18 -42.57 -54.95
N TRP A 31 19.87 -41.63 -54.05
CA TRP A 31 19.62 -40.22 -54.38
C TRP A 31 19.85 -39.36 -53.13
N GLY A 32 20.39 -38.15 -53.30
CA GLY A 32 20.63 -37.20 -52.21
C GLY A 32 21.87 -36.34 -52.47
N ASN A 33 21.83 -35.07 -52.08
CA ASN A 33 22.96 -34.17 -52.26
C ASN A 33 24.04 -34.46 -51.20
N TYR A 34 25.09 -35.16 -51.60
CA TYR A 34 26.25 -35.54 -50.77
C TYR A 34 27.01 -34.32 -50.21
N LEU A 35 26.80 -33.12 -50.77
CA LEU A 35 27.32 -31.88 -50.19
C LEU A 35 26.66 -31.51 -48.86
N LEU A 36 25.48 -32.07 -48.56
CA LEU A 36 24.76 -31.84 -47.30
C LEU A 36 25.24 -32.76 -46.18
N GLU A 37 26.06 -33.75 -46.49
CA GLU A 37 26.49 -34.79 -45.56
C GLU A 37 27.45 -34.26 -44.49
N ASP A 38 28.21 -33.22 -44.83
CA ASP A 38 29.15 -32.53 -43.94
C ASP A 38 28.54 -31.27 -43.29
N PHE A 39 27.24 -31.00 -43.48
CA PHE A 39 26.59 -29.87 -42.82
C PHE A 39 26.36 -30.20 -41.34
N VAL A 40 27.07 -29.49 -40.48
CA VAL A 40 26.82 -29.48 -39.04
C VAL A 40 25.54 -28.68 -38.78
N GLU A 41 24.47 -29.36 -38.34
CA GLU A 41 23.25 -28.69 -37.89
C GLU A 41 23.58 -27.72 -36.74
N THR A 42 23.36 -26.42 -36.97
CA THR A 42 23.57 -25.42 -35.93
C THR A 42 22.45 -25.50 -34.90
N VAL A 43 22.81 -25.80 -33.65
CA VAL A 43 21.87 -25.77 -32.52
C VAL A 43 21.32 -24.36 -32.38
N ALA A 44 19.99 -24.23 -32.26
CA ALA A 44 19.35 -22.94 -32.05
C ALA A 44 19.94 -22.24 -30.81
N PRO A 45 20.24 -20.93 -30.87
CA PRO A 45 20.75 -20.22 -29.71
C PRO A 45 19.74 -20.32 -28.57
N GLU A 46 20.25 -20.45 -27.34
CA GLU A 46 19.39 -20.43 -26.16
C GLU A 46 18.51 -19.17 -26.20
N PRO A 47 17.20 -19.28 -25.89
CA PRO A 47 16.29 -18.17 -25.98
C PRO A 47 16.80 -17.03 -25.10
N VAL A 48 16.96 -15.86 -25.73
CA VAL A 48 17.43 -14.65 -25.04
C VAL A 48 16.45 -14.38 -23.91
N SER A 49 16.93 -14.42 -22.67
CA SER A 49 16.10 -14.10 -21.51
C SER A 49 15.59 -12.67 -21.66
N TRP A 50 14.26 -12.50 -21.67
CA TRP A 50 13.60 -11.20 -21.72
C TRP A 50 13.74 -10.40 -20.43
N TRP A 51 14.36 -10.96 -19.40
CA TRP A 51 14.69 -10.26 -18.18
C TRP A 51 15.99 -9.49 -18.37
N PRO A 52 15.97 -8.14 -18.47
CA PRO A 52 17.20 -7.37 -18.50
C PRO A 52 17.87 -7.53 -17.14
N ALA A 53 18.95 -8.31 -17.09
CA ALA A 53 19.80 -8.55 -15.91
C ALA A 53 20.62 -7.31 -15.53
N THR A 54 19.95 -6.15 -15.45
CA THR A 54 20.55 -4.87 -15.10
C THR A 54 20.29 -4.58 -13.63
N GLN A 55 21.32 -4.15 -12.91
CA GLN A 55 21.21 -3.72 -11.51
C GLN A 55 20.26 -2.51 -11.30
N GLY A 56 19.74 -1.93 -12.39
CA GLY A 56 18.81 -0.78 -12.37
C GLY A 56 17.48 -1.06 -11.65
N TRP A 57 17.06 -2.31 -11.52
CA TRP A 57 15.87 -2.65 -10.73
C TRP A 57 16.02 -2.31 -9.24
N TRP A 58 17.23 -2.30 -8.70
CA TRP A 58 17.46 -1.84 -7.33
C TRP A 58 17.18 -0.34 -7.17
N LEU A 59 17.53 0.46 -8.18
CA LEU A 59 17.18 1.89 -8.20
C LEU A 59 15.66 2.10 -8.31
N VAL A 60 14.99 1.31 -9.16
CA VAL A 60 13.53 1.36 -9.29
C VAL A 60 12.86 0.94 -7.97
N LEU A 61 13.30 -0.14 -7.35
CA LEU A 61 12.79 -0.64 -6.08
C LEU A 61 13.00 0.40 -4.97
N LEU A 62 14.19 1.02 -4.91
CA LEU A 62 14.47 2.10 -3.96
C LEU A 62 13.52 3.28 -4.15
N LEU A 63 13.30 3.70 -5.40
CA LEU A 63 12.41 4.81 -5.72
C LEU A 63 10.96 4.50 -5.30
N VAL A 64 10.49 3.28 -5.59
CA VAL A 64 9.16 2.81 -5.15
C VAL A 64 9.06 2.81 -3.62
N LEU A 65 10.07 2.30 -2.91
CA LEU A 65 10.07 2.32 -1.45
C LEU A 65 10.01 3.73 -0.88
N VAL A 66 10.76 4.68 -1.43
CA VAL A 66 10.71 6.09 -1.00
C VAL A 66 9.34 6.71 -1.29
N ALA A 67 8.76 6.44 -2.46
CA ALA A 67 7.42 6.91 -2.79
C ALA A 67 6.35 6.35 -1.85
N VAL A 68 6.44 5.06 -1.50
CA VAL A 68 5.54 4.43 -0.52
C VAL A 68 5.77 5.00 0.87
N ALA A 69 7.03 5.14 1.31
CA ALA A 69 7.36 5.67 2.63
C ALA A 69 6.86 7.11 2.81
N THR A 70 7.04 7.97 1.81
CA THR A 70 6.53 9.35 1.84
C THR A 70 5.00 9.40 1.88
N ARG A 71 4.32 8.54 1.10
CA ARG A 71 2.86 8.41 1.14
C ARG A 71 2.37 7.93 2.50
N VAL A 72 2.94 6.86 3.03
CA VAL A 72 2.59 6.29 4.34
C VAL A 72 2.85 7.32 5.45
N TYR A 73 3.96 8.05 5.37
CA TYR A 73 4.28 9.12 6.31
C TYR A 73 3.26 10.25 6.26
N GLY A 74 2.86 10.70 5.06
CA GLY A 74 1.79 11.69 4.88
C GLY A 74 0.47 11.23 5.51
N PHE A 75 0.01 10.02 5.18
CA PHE A 75 -1.19 9.44 5.77
C PHE A 75 -1.10 9.30 7.30
N TYR A 76 0.08 8.95 7.82
CA TYR A 76 0.29 8.84 9.26
C TYR A 76 0.21 10.20 9.96
N GLN A 77 0.78 11.24 9.35
CA GLN A 77 0.71 12.61 9.87
C GLN A 77 -0.74 13.12 9.88
N GLU A 78 -1.48 12.91 8.79
CA GLU A 78 -2.91 13.21 8.73
C GLU A 78 -3.71 12.41 9.77
N TYR A 79 -3.40 11.12 9.92
CA TYR A 79 -4.04 10.26 10.91
C TYR A 79 -3.79 10.76 12.33
N LYS A 80 -2.55 11.10 12.67
CA LYS A 80 -2.15 11.67 13.97
C LYS A 80 -2.82 13.00 14.22
N ALA A 81 -2.81 13.89 13.23
CA ALA A 81 -3.48 15.18 13.33
C ALA A 81 -4.97 14.98 13.62
N ASN A 82 -5.62 13.96 13.06
CA ASN A 82 -7.05 13.68 13.32
C ASN A 82 -7.35 12.86 14.59
N VAL A 83 -6.34 12.51 15.42
CA VAL A 83 -6.56 11.77 16.67
C VAL A 83 -7.42 12.56 17.66
N TYR A 84 -7.12 13.84 17.88
CA TYR A 84 -7.86 14.65 18.86
C TYR A 84 -9.34 14.80 18.47
N ARG A 85 -9.65 14.95 17.17
CA ARG A 85 -11.03 15.00 16.65
C ARG A 85 -11.78 13.73 17.00
N ARG A 86 -11.17 12.56 16.76
CA ARG A 86 -11.77 11.26 17.09
C ARG A 86 -11.98 11.08 18.59
N GLN A 87 -11.02 11.48 19.42
CA GLN A 87 -11.13 11.40 20.88
C GLN A 87 -12.24 12.33 21.40
N ALA A 88 -12.30 13.57 20.92
CA ALA A 88 -13.33 14.53 21.29
C ALA A 88 -14.73 14.05 20.92
N LEU A 89 -14.91 13.49 19.72
CA LEU A 89 -16.20 12.92 19.28
C LEU A 89 -16.58 11.68 20.08
N ALA A 90 -15.64 10.78 20.34
CA ALA A 90 -15.89 9.59 21.15
C ALA A 90 -16.31 9.98 22.57
N TRP A 91 -15.61 10.95 23.17
CA TRP A 91 -15.94 11.49 24.48
C TRP A 91 -17.31 12.17 24.48
N LEU A 92 -17.62 13.02 23.49
CA LEU A 92 -18.92 13.70 23.38
C LEU A 92 -20.06 12.69 23.30
N ASN A 93 -19.94 11.69 22.42
CA ASN A 93 -20.94 10.63 22.27
C ASN A 93 -21.12 9.85 23.57
N HIS A 94 -20.04 9.52 24.28
CA HIS A 94 -20.11 8.81 25.55
C HIS A 94 -20.84 9.63 26.62
N GLN A 95 -20.48 10.91 26.81
CA GLN A 95 -21.10 11.78 27.81
C GLN A 95 -22.60 11.97 27.54
N VAL A 96 -22.96 12.31 26.30
CA VAL A 96 -24.34 12.54 25.88
C VAL A 96 -25.19 11.26 25.97
N SER A 97 -24.61 10.09 25.75
CA SER A 97 -25.32 8.81 25.86
C SER A 97 -25.59 8.38 27.30
N GLN A 98 -24.74 8.79 28.24
CA GLN A 98 -24.93 8.51 29.67
C GLN A 98 -25.99 9.44 30.25
N ASP A 99 -25.83 10.75 30.03
CA ASP A 99 -26.75 11.77 30.49
C ASP A 99 -26.60 13.00 29.61
N ILE A 100 -27.67 13.33 28.87
CA ILE A 100 -27.65 14.46 27.94
C ILE A 100 -27.47 15.80 28.65
N GLU A 101 -28.06 15.97 29.83
CA GLU A 101 -28.02 17.23 30.58
C GLU A 101 -26.61 17.46 31.13
N VAL A 102 -26.04 16.43 31.75
CA VAL A 102 -24.67 16.48 32.26
C VAL A 102 -23.65 16.59 31.13
N GLY A 103 -23.84 15.88 30.02
CA GLY A 103 -22.95 15.91 28.87
C GLY A 103 -22.90 17.29 28.23
N VAL A 104 -24.05 17.96 28.11
CA VAL A 104 -24.15 19.31 27.56
C VAL A 104 -23.38 20.33 28.42
N LEU A 105 -23.42 20.23 29.74
CA LEU A 105 -22.67 21.11 30.66
C LEU A 105 -21.16 21.11 30.40
N GLN A 106 -20.63 20.03 29.83
CA GLN A 106 -19.19 19.91 29.56
C GLN A 106 -18.79 20.32 28.14
N ILE A 107 -19.74 20.64 27.26
CA ILE A 107 -19.48 21.07 25.88
C ILE A 107 -18.59 22.32 25.80
N PRO A 108 -18.81 23.40 26.58
CA PRO A 108 -17.95 24.59 26.50
C PRO A 108 -16.48 24.27 26.80
N ALA A 109 -16.24 23.43 27.81
CA ALA A 109 -14.90 22.98 28.17
C ALA A 109 -14.29 22.07 27.09
N LEU A 110 -15.09 21.19 26.47
CA LEU A 110 -14.66 20.34 25.36
C LEU A 110 -14.21 21.20 24.17
N LEU A 111 -15.05 22.14 23.72
CA LEU A 111 -14.74 23.02 22.58
C LEU A 111 -13.47 23.82 22.82
N LYS A 112 -13.28 24.38 24.04
CA LYS A 112 -12.04 25.07 24.40
C LYS A 112 -10.82 24.16 24.31
N ARG A 113 -10.90 22.91 24.79
CA ARG A 113 -9.80 21.94 24.68
C ARG A 113 -9.50 21.60 23.22
N VAL A 114 -10.52 21.34 22.41
CA VAL A 114 -10.33 21.03 20.99
C VAL A 114 -9.71 22.21 20.25
N ALA A 115 -10.12 23.44 20.54
CA ALA A 115 -9.53 24.64 19.98
C ALA A 115 -8.05 24.81 20.40
N LEU A 116 -7.71 24.60 21.67
CA LEU A 116 -6.32 24.68 22.15
C LEU A 116 -5.39 23.61 21.56
N GLU A 117 -5.93 22.48 21.12
CA GLU A 117 -5.17 21.43 20.42
C GLU A 117 -5.01 21.72 18.91
N ALA A 118 -5.91 22.54 18.34
CA ALA A 118 -5.95 22.81 16.90
C ALA A 118 -5.36 24.18 16.51
N PHE A 119 -5.30 25.15 17.44
CA PHE A 119 -4.92 26.54 17.21
C PHE A 119 -3.95 27.04 18.29
N ASP A 120 -3.31 28.18 18.02
CA ASP A 120 -2.37 28.77 18.96
C ASP A 120 -3.06 29.20 20.26
N ARG A 121 -2.38 28.88 21.38
CA ARG A 121 -2.93 29.10 22.72
C ARG A 121 -3.21 30.58 23.01
N GLU A 122 -2.37 31.48 22.50
CA GLU A 122 -2.49 32.93 22.72
C GLU A 122 -3.79 33.47 22.11
N GLU A 123 -4.16 33.00 20.92
CA GLU A 123 -5.40 33.37 20.25
C GLU A 123 -6.63 32.84 21.01
N VAL A 124 -6.61 31.57 21.40
CA VAL A 124 -7.80 30.93 21.99
C VAL A 124 -8.02 31.31 23.47
N ALA A 125 -6.96 31.58 24.23
CA ALA A 125 -7.06 31.75 25.68
C ALA A 125 -7.83 33.02 26.10
N GLU A 126 -7.74 34.09 25.31
CA GLU A 126 -8.37 35.39 25.63
C GLU A 126 -9.86 35.44 25.24
N LEU A 127 -10.31 34.55 24.36
CA LEU A 127 -11.67 34.55 23.83
C LEU A 127 -12.69 34.09 24.88
N SER A 128 -13.76 34.85 25.08
CA SER A 128 -14.85 34.50 26.01
C SER A 128 -16.20 35.07 25.58
N GLY A 129 -17.29 34.42 26.00
CA GLY A 129 -18.66 34.87 25.68
C GLY A 129 -18.89 35.02 24.17
N VAL A 130 -19.38 36.20 23.75
CA VAL A 130 -19.75 36.47 22.36
C VAL A 130 -18.54 36.47 21.42
N THR A 131 -17.36 36.91 21.87
CA THR A 131 -16.15 36.88 21.01
C THR A 131 -15.70 35.46 20.75
N TRP A 132 -15.89 34.57 21.72
CA TRP A 132 -15.66 33.14 21.56
C TRP A 132 -16.63 32.50 20.57
N GLU A 133 -17.93 32.78 20.68
CA GLU A 133 -18.95 32.25 19.76
C GLU A 133 -18.70 32.69 18.31
N LYS A 134 -18.36 33.97 18.09
CA LYS A 134 -18.02 34.47 16.75
C LYS A 134 -16.78 33.80 16.18
N TRP A 135 -15.74 33.66 17.00
CA TRP A 135 -14.52 33.00 16.56
C TRP A 135 -14.76 31.54 16.17
N LEU A 136 -15.65 30.81 16.87
CA LEU A 136 -16.01 29.44 16.49
C LEU A 136 -16.59 29.39 15.07
N ASP A 137 -17.47 30.32 14.72
CA ASP A 137 -18.08 30.41 13.38
C ASP A 137 -17.08 30.88 12.31
N GLU A 138 -16.11 31.72 12.66
CA GLU A 138 -15.01 32.09 11.74
C GLU A 138 -14.15 30.88 11.34
N GLN A 139 -13.96 29.94 12.28
CA GLN A 139 -13.21 28.71 12.03
C GLN A 139 -14.04 27.61 11.33
N CYS A 140 -15.37 27.75 11.23
CA CYS A 140 -16.24 26.76 10.61
C CYS A 140 -17.47 27.40 9.93
N ASP A 141 -17.49 27.41 8.59
CA ASP A 141 -18.57 28.04 7.81
C ASP A 141 -19.96 27.41 8.00
N GLN A 142 -20.03 26.20 8.55
CA GLN A 142 -21.28 25.46 8.69
C GLN A 142 -21.92 25.58 10.08
N THR A 143 -21.24 26.21 11.05
CA THR A 143 -21.78 26.40 12.40
C THR A 143 -22.45 27.75 12.55
N ASP A 144 -23.35 27.84 13.53
CA ASP A 144 -24.03 29.08 13.88
C ASP A 144 -24.11 29.27 15.40
N PHE A 145 -22.96 29.44 16.05
CA PHE A 145 -22.90 29.72 17.49
C PHE A 145 -23.21 31.17 17.82
N SER A 146 -23.00 32.10 16.89
CA SER A 146 -23.15 33.55 17.11
C SER A 146 -24.46 34.15 16.56
N GLY A 147 -25.21 33.40 15.74
CA GLY A 147 -26.52 33.78 15.22
C GLY A 147 -27.67 33.15 16.02
N GLU A 148 -28.31 32.11 15.47
CA GLU A 148 -29.53 31.50 16.04
C GLU A 148 -29.30 30.95 17.45
N TYR A 149 -28.11 30.41 17.73
CA TYR A 149 -27.77 29.76 19.01
C TYR A 149 -26.86 30.60 19.90
N THR A 150 -26.86 31.93 19.73
CA THR A 150 -26.03 32.83 20.56
C THR A 150 -26.33 32.74 22.05
N ALA A 151 -25.29 32.98 22.85
CA ALA A 151 -25.28 32.89 24.31
C ALA A 151 -25.59 31.50 24.88
N MET A 152 -25.85 30.49 24.06
CA MET A 152 -26.16 29.14 24.51
C MET A 152 -24.97 28.50 25.22
N LEU A 153 -23.76 28.65 24.66
CA LEU A 153 -22.53 28.17 25.28
C LEU A 153 -22.27 28.89 26.61
N ALA A 154 -22.51 30.20 26.66
CA ALA A 154 -22.35 31.00 27.87
C ALA A 154 -23.37 30.61 28.96
N ARG A 155 -24.64 30.36 28.59
CA ARG A 155 -25.68 29.87 29.51
C ARG A 155 -25.26 28.54 30.13
N VAL A 156 -24.82 27.59 29.31
CA VAL A 156 -24.35 26.27 29.78
C VAL A 156 -23.13 26.39 30.69
N ALA A 157 -22.20 27.29 30.39
CA ALA A 157 -20.98 27.47 31.19
C ALA A 157 -21.22 28.15 32.55
N TYR A 158 -22.15 29.11 32.62
CA TYR A 158 -22.27 30.01 33.77
C TYR A 158 -23.63 29.99 34.48
N GLN A 159 -24.70 29.51 33.86
CA GLN A 159 -26.07 29.53 34.41
C GLN A 159 -26.57 28.11 34.70
N LYS A 160 -26.13 27.56 35.83
CA LYS A 160 -26.55 26.21 36.27
C LYS A 160 -28.06 26.09 36.55
N ASP A 161 -28.71 27.20 36.88
CA ASP A 161 -30.13 27.23 37.26
C ASP A 161 -31.08 27.46 36.07
N ALA A 162 -30.54 27.59 34.85
CA ALA A 162 -31.31 27.82 33.62
C ALA A 162 -31.13 26.62 32.67
N PRO A 163 -31.78 25.47 32.93
CA PRO A 163 -31.61 24.28 32.11
C PRO A 163 -32.07 24.54 30.68
N LEU A 164 -31.33 23.97 29.72
CA LEU A 164 -31.70 23.99 28.32
C LEU A 164 -32.86 23.04 28.06
N SER A 165 -33.75 23.42 27.15
CA SER A 165 -34.77 22.52 26.62
C SER A 165 -34.12 21.34 25.88
N GLN A 166 -34.85 20.24 25.73
CA GLN A 166 -34.31 19.06 25.04
C GLN A 166 -33.95 19.34 23.57
N THR A 167 -34.68 20.24 22.91
CA THR A 167 -34.38 20.71 21.55
C THR A 167 -33.09 21.50 21.52
N GLU A 168 -32.91 22.43 22.47
CA GLU A 168 -31.68 23.20 22.64
C GLU A 168 -30.47 22.27 22.87
N CYS A 169 -30.57 21.30 23.79
CA CYS A 169 -29.50 20.33 24.03
C CYS A 169 -29.07 19.61 22.75
N ARG A 170 -30.05 19.11 21.96
CA ARG A 170 -29.77 18.42 20.69
C ARG A 170 -29.09 19.32 19.66
N GLN A 171 -29.54 20.57 19.55
CA GLN A 171 -28.91 21.53 18.62
C GLN A 171 -27.48 21.85 19.03
N LEU A 172 -27.23 22.09 20.32
CA LEU A 172 -25.88 22.36 20.79
C LEU A 172 -24.92 21.19 20.54
N ILE A 173 -25.39 19.96 20.77
CA ILE A 173 -24.63 18.74 20.46
C ILE A 173 -24.34 18.64 18.96
N ALA A 174 -25.33 18.93 18.11
CA ALA A 174 -25.19 18.89 16.66
C ALA A 174 -24.17 19.92 16.16
N GLN A 175 -24.28 21.18 16.61
CA GLN A 175 -23.34 22.27 16.29
C GLN A 175 -21.92 21.93 16.76
N THR A 176 -21.78 21.42 17.99
CA THR A 176 -20.49 20.99 18.56
C THR A 176 -19.85 19.88 17.73
N ARG A 177 -20.64 18.86 17.35
CA ARG A 177 -20.16 17.75 16.53
C ARG A 177 -19.71 18.24 15.15
N LEU A 178 -20.50 19.11 14.53
CA LEU A 178 -20.18 19.69 13.23
C LEU A 178 -18.86 20.45 13.28
N TRP A 179 -18.69 21.31 14.30
CA TRP A 179 -17.48 22.10 14.50
C TRP A 179 -16.23 21.22 14.69
N ILE A 180 -16.30 20.20 15.55
CA ILE A 180 -15.16 19.28 15.79
C ILE A 180 -14.72 18.59 14.49
N VAL A 181 -15.66 18.26 13.61
CA VAL A 181 -15.39 17.59 12.34
C VAL A 181 -14.84 18.56 11.30
N GLN A 182 -15.38 19.79 11.22
CA GLN A 182 -15.20 20.66 10.06
C GLN A 182 -14.41 21.94 10.30
N HIS A 183 -13.94 22.23 11.52
CA HIS A 183 -13.10 23.41 11.74
C HIS A 183 -11.84 23.36 10.85
N ARG A 184 -11.53 24.48 10.21
CA ARG A 184 -10.32 24.66 9.43
C ARG A 184 -9.11 24.64 10.35
N ARG A 185 -8.04 23.93 9.99
CA ARG A 185 -6.76 24.07 10.69
C ARG A 185 -5.96 25.20 10.04
N PRO A 186 -5.12 25.91 10.81
CA PRO A 186 -4.23 26.95 10.26
C PRO A 186 -3.24 26.44 9.19
N HIS A 187 -3.01 25.12 9.14
CA HIS A 187 -2.04 24.47 8.25
C HIS A 187 -2.67 23.54 7.19
N ASP A 188 -4.00 23.51 7.08
CA ASP A 188 -4.72 22.83 5.97
C ASP A 188 -4.95 23.82 4.81
#